data_AF-A0A0D4DCY1-F1
#
_entry.id   AF-A0A0D4DCY1-F1
#
_cell.length_a   1.000
_cell.length_b   1.000
_cell.length_c   1.000
_cell.angle_alpha   90.00
_cell.angle_beta   90.00
_cell.angle_gamma   90.00
#
_symmetry.space_group_name_H-M   'P 1'
#
loop_
_entity.id
_entity.type
_entity.pdbx_description
1 polymer ?
#
loop_
_entity_poly.entity_id
_entity_poly.type
_entity_poly.pdbx_seq_one_letter_code
_entity_poly.pdbx_strand_id
1 'polypeptide(L)'
;MEISASKRELIAVMRQYFAAKAELESLKAQLEAARQAAGEAIGVFYDPRQNAEHAAELQRSHSLREEMASLMQRAEAWGRAASGADEHDRSAAEAEPEE
;
A
#
# COMPACT_ATOMS: atom_id res chain seq x y z
N MET A 1 11.36 24.56 -9.27
CA MET A 1 10.01 24.10 -8.88
C MET A 1 10.17 23.19 -7.67
N GLU A 2 9.97 23.72 -6.46
CA GLU A 2 10.16 22.95 -5.22
C GLU A 2 9.00 21.99 -5.03
N ILE A 3 9.30 20.71 -4.83
CA ILE A 3 8.30 19.72 -4.41
C ILE A 3 8.01 20.02 -2.93
N SER A 4 6.79 20.42 -2.59
CA SER A 4 6.39 20.65 -1.18
C SER A 4 6.68 19.41 -0.32
N ALA A 5 6.95 19.61 0.98
CA ALA A 5 7.23 18.51 1.90
C ALA A 5 6.13 17.43 1.85
N SER A 6 4.88 17.85 1.78
CA SER A 6 3.71 16.99 1.62
C SER A 6 3.77 16.15 0.33
N LYS A 7 4.19 16.74 -0.80
CA LYS A 7 4.34 15.99 -2.07
C LYS A 7 5.50 14.99 -2.02
N ARG A 8 6.58 15.29 -1.28
CA ARG A 8 7.68 14.32 -1.05
C ARG A 8 7.22 13.13 -0.23
N GLU A 9 6.39 13.35 0.78
CA GLU A 9 5.83 12.28 1.61
C GLU A 9 4.92 11.35 0.80
N LEU A 10 4.01 11.90 -0.02
CA LEU A 10 3.18 11.08 -0.91
C LEU A 10 4.03 10.23 -1.87
N ILE A 11 5.07 10.83 -2.48
CA ILE A 11 5.99 10.10 -3.35
C ILE A 11 6.66 8.94 -2.61
N ALA A 12 7.05 9.14 -1.35
CA ALA A 12 7.64 8.07 -0.52
C ALA A 12 6.63 6.95 -0.23
N VAL A 13 5.39 7.30 0.14
CA VAL A 13 4.30 6.33 0.38
C VAL A 13 4.02 5.51 -0.88
N MET A 14 3.91 6.16 -2.04
CA MET A 14 3.65 5.46 -3.31
C MET A 14 4.80 4.53 -3.70
N ARG A 15 6.06 4.94 -3.48
CA ARG A 15 7.23 4.06 -3.71
C ARG A 15 7.19 2.82 -2.84
N GLN A 16 6.88 2.96 -1.55
CA GLN A 16 6.75 1.84 -0.62
C GLN A 16 5.60 0.91 -1.06
N TYR A 17 4.47 1.48 -1.47
CA TYR A 17 3.32 0.70 -1.93
C TYR A 17 3.66 -0.15 -3.16
N PHE A 18 4.33 0.43 -4.16
CA PHE A 18 4.72 -0.32 -5.36
C PHE A 18 5.81 -1.37 -5.08
N ALA A 19 6.73 -1.10 -4.16
CA ALA A 19 7.72 -2.09 -3.72
C ALA A 19 7.03 -3.27 -3.03
N ALA A 20 6.13 -3.02 -2.06
CA ALA A 20 5.36 -4.05 -1.38
C ALA A 20 4.48 -4.85 -2.35
N LYS A 21 3.87 -4.18 -3.34
CA LYS A 21 3.08 -4.84 -4.38
C LYS A 21 3.94 -5.78 -5.24
N ALA A 22 5.12 -5.34 -5.67
CA ALA A 22 6.02 -6.16 -6.47
C ALA A 22 6.53 -7.39 -5.69
N GLU A 23 6.86 -7.20 -4.41
CA GLU A 23 7.24 -8.30 -3.52
C GLU A 23 6.08 -9.31 -3.35
N LEU A 24 4.87 -8.83 -3.14
CA LEU A 24 3.69 -9.67 -2.99
C LEU A 24 3.38 -10.47 -4.27
N GLU A 25 3.49 -9.85 -5.45
CA GLU A 25 3.32 -10.53 -6.74
C GLU A 25 4.37 -11.61 -6.95
N SER A 26 5.63 -11.33 -6.61
CA SER A 26 6.73 -12.30 -6.66
C SER A 26 6.49 -13.49 -5.71
N LEU A 27 6.10 -13.23 -4.45
CA LEU A 27 5.81 -14.28 -3.47
C LEU A 27 4.63 -15.15 -3.91
N LYS A 28 3.57 -14.54 -4.45
CA LYS A 28 2.41 -15.30 -4.99
C LYS A 28 2.82 -16.23 -6.11
N ALA A 29 3.67 -15.78 -7.03
CA ALA A 29 4.15 -16.60 -8.13
C ALA A 29 5.02 -17.77 -7.63
N GLN A 30 5.92 -17.51 -6.68
CA GLN A 30 6.77 -18.54 -6.08
C GLN A 30 5.95 -19.59 -5.32
N LEU A 31 4.99 -19.16 -4.50
CA LEU A 31 4.11 -20.05 -3.73
C LEU A 31 3.24 -20.92 -4.65
N GLU A 32 2.67 -20.34 -5.71
CA GLU A 32 1.86 -21.13 -6.65
C GLU A 32 2.72 -22.13 -7.44
N ALA A 33 3.94 -21.76 -7.83
CA ALA A 33 4.88 -22.69 -8.45
C ALA A 33 5.26 -23.84 -7.51
N ALA A 34 5.54 -23.54 -6.24
CA ALA A 34 5.84 -24.53 -5.21
C ALA A 34 4.64 -25.47 -4.97
N ARG A 35 3.42 -24.93 -4.86
CA ARG A 35 2.19 -25.73 -4.74
C ARG A 35 2.02 -26.69 -5.90
N GLN A 36 2.22 -26.20 -7.13
CA GLN A 36 2.10 -27.03 -8.34
C GLN A 36 3.15 -28.13 -8.38
N ALA A 37 4.39 -27.83 -7.99
CA ALA A 37 5.47 -28.80 -7.91
C ALA A 37 5.20 -29.88 -6.84
N ALA A 38 4.63 -29.50 -5.70
CA ALA A 38 4.23 -30.42 -4.64
C ALA A 38 2.97 -31.23 -4.98
N GLY A 39 2.17 -30.80 -5.96
CA GLY A 39 0.89 -31.42 -6.30
C GLY A 39 -0.16 -31.27 -5.19
N GLU A 40 0.02 -30.32 -4.28
CA GLU A 40 -0.83 -30.16 -3.11
C GLU A 40 -2.15 -29.44 -3.44
N ALA A 41 -3.19 -29.84 -2.72
CA ALA A 41 -4.46 -29.14 -2.72
C ALA A 41 -4.29 -27.72 -2.14
N ILE A 42 -4.92 -26.73 -2.76
CA ILE A 42 -4.84 -25.31 -2.37
C ILE A 42 -5.10 -25.12 -0.87
N GLY A 43 -6.12 -25.77 -0.32
CA GLY A 43 -6.48 -25.62 1.09
C GLY A 43 -5.43 -26.13 2.08
N VAL A 44 -4.63 -27.13 1.70
CA VAL A 44 -3.55 -27.70 2.54
C VAL A 44 -2.31 -26.83 2.41
N PHE A 45 -1.92 -26.50 1.19
CA PHE A 45 -0.69 -25.74 0.92
C PHE A 45 -0.73 -24.34 1.53
N TYR A 46 -1.88 -23.66 1.48
CA TYR A 46 -2.05 -22.31 2.00
C TYR A 46 -2.47 -22.26 3.48
N ASP A 47 -2.55 -23.40 4.18
CA ASP A 47 -2.69 -23.41 5.65
C ASP A 47 -1.29 -23.39 6.30
N PRO A 48 -0.87 -22.29 6.95
CA PRO A 48 0.45 -22.20 7.57
C PRO A 48 0.67 -23.22 8.69
N ARG A 49 -0.40 -23.81 9.24
CA ARG A 49 -0.31 -24.86 10.27
C ARG A 49 -0.01 -26.23 9.67
N GLN A 50 -0.33 -26.42 8.40
CA GLN A 50 -0.10 -27.67 7.66
C GLN A 50 1.13 -27.59 6.75
N ASN A 51 1.52 -26.37 6.35
CA ASN A 51 2.68 -26.11 5.51
C ASN A 51 3.74 -25.30 6.25
N ALA A 52 4.49 -25.98 7.13
CA ALA A 52 5.54 -25.34 7.92
C ALA A 52 6.71 -24.83 7.06
N GLU A 53 6.94 -25.44 5.90
CA GLU A 53 7.99 -25.03 4.95
C GLU A 53 7.73 -23.63 4.40
N HIS A 54 6.48 -23.33 4.00
CA HIS A 54 6.10 -22.05 3.42
C HIS A 54 5.37 -21.11 4.39
N ALA A 55 5.29 -21.46 5.67
CA ALA A 55 4.55 -20.68 6.68
C ALA A 55 5.06 -19.23 6.80
N ALA A 56 6.39 -19.02 6.68
CA ALA A 56 6.99 -17.70 6.75
C ALA A 56 6.61 -16.83 5.54
N GLU A 57 6.65 -17.39 4.33
CA GLU A 57 6.28 -16.72 3.08
C GLU A 57 4.78 -16.41 3.05
N LEU A 58 3.95 -17.34 3.53
CA LEU A 58 2.50 -17.14 3.68
C LEU A 58 2.22 -15.97 4.63
N GLN A 59 2.89 -15.94 5.79
CA GLN A 59 2.77 -14.85 6.75
C GLN A 59 3.26 -13.52 6.17
N ARG A 60 4.40 -13.51 5.46
CA ARG A 60 4.92 -12.33 4.78
C ARG A 60 3.94 -11.80 3.75
N SER A 61 3.30 -12.68 2.98
CA SER A 61 2.28 -12.30 2.00
C SER A 61 1.06 -11.64 2.67
N HIS A 62 0.70 -12.08 3.88
CA HIS A 62 -0.37 -11.46 4.66
C HIS A 62 0.03 -10.07 5.14
N SER A 63 1.21 -9.95 5.78
CA SER A 63 1.73 -8.68 6.28
C SER A 63 1.90 -7.64 5.16
N LEU A 64 2.35 -8.05 3.97
CA LEU A 64 2.46 -7.16 2.82
C LEU A 64 1.11 -6.58 2.39
N ARG A 65 0.01 -7.35 2.47
CA ARG A 65 -1.34 -6.84 2.17
C ARG A 65 -1.80 -5.81 3.19
N GLU A 66 -1.51 -6.03 4.47
CA GLU A 66 -1.82 -5.07 5.55
C GLU A 66 -0.98 -3.79 5.42
N GLU A 67 0.30 -3.93 5.08
CA GLU A 67 1.19 -2.80 4.82
C GLU A 67 0.66 -1.97 3.64
N MET A 68 0.30 -2.61 2.53
CA MET A 68 -0.30 -1.94 1.38
C MET A 68 -1.60 -1.20 1.74
N ALA A 69 -2.48 -1.81 2.54
CA ALA A 69 -3.70 -1.17 3.01
C ALA A 69 -3.40 0.07 3.87
N SER A 70 -2.43 -0.02 4.77
CA SER A 70 -2.00 1.08 5.63
C SER A 70 -1.38 2.23 4.83
N LEU A 71 -0.58 1.91 3.81
CA LEU A 71 -0.01 2.90 2.90
C LEU A 71 -1.09 3.61 2.09
N MET A 72 -2.11 2.89 1.61
CA MET A 72 -3.22 3.51 0.88
C MET A 72 -4.03 4.44 1.79
N GLN A 73 -4.33 4.05 3.02
CA GLN A 73 -5.02 4.92 4.00
C GLN A 73 -4.23 6.21 4.26
N ARG A 74 -2.90 6.12 4.38
CA ARG A 74 -2.03 7.30 4.53
C ARG A 74 -2.06 8.20 3.28
N ALA A 75 -2.03 7.61 2.09
CA ALA A 75 -2.15 8.36 0.84
C ALA A 75 -3.51 9.07 0.71
N GLU A 76 -4.59 8.42 1.11
CA GLU A 76 -5.93 9.01 1.13
C GLU A 76 -6.05 10.18 2.13
N ALA A 77 -5.48 10.03 3.34
CA ALA A 77 -5.46 11.09 4.34
C ALA A 77 -4.71 12.33 3.82
N TRP A 78 -3.63 12.13 3.07
CA TRP A 78 -2.94 13.21 2.38
C TRP A 78 -3.82 13.89 1.34
N GLY A 79 -4.54 13.11 0.52
CA GLY A 79 -5.46 13.66 -0.48
C GLY A 79 -6.53 14.57 0.14
N ARG A 80 -7.11 14.15 1.28
CA ARG A 80 -8.09 14.94 2.02
C ARG A 80 -7.49 16.22 2.61
N ALA A 81 -6.30 16.14 3.19
CA ALA A 81 -5.62 17.30 3.77
C ALA A 81 -5.22 18.34 2.71
N ALA A 82 -4.77 17.89 1.53
CA ALA A 82 -4.45 18.77 0.41
C ALA A 82 -5.70 19.48 -0.14
N SER A 83 -6.82 18.77 -0.30
CA SER A 83 -8.07 19.36 -0.77
C SER A 83 -8.67 20.38 0.22
N GLY A 84 -8.59 20.13 1.53
CA GLY A 84 -9.05 21.09 2.54
C GLY A 84 -8.19 22.36 2.61
N ALA A 85 -6.89 22.26 2.32
CA ALA A 85 -6.01 23.42 2.24
C ALA A 85 -6.35 24.32 1.03
N ASP A 86 -6.67 23.73 -0.12
CA ASP A 86 -7.11 24.48 -1.31
C ASP A 86 -8.47 25.19 -1.12
N GLU A 87 -9.41 24.60 -0.35
CA GLU A 87 -10.68 25.25 0.01
C GLU A 87 -10.47 26.48 0.91
N HIS A 88 -9.60 26.38 1.92
CA HIS A 88 -9.29 27.49 2.82
C HIS A 88 -8.57 28.65 2.12
N ASP A 89 -7.70 28.37 1.15
CA ASP A 89 -7.02 29.40 0.35
C ASP A 89 -8.00 30.16 -0.56
N ARG A 90 -8.96 29.44 -1.18
CA ARG A 90 -9.99 30.07 -2.02
C ARG A 90 -10.99 30.90 -1.22
N SER A 91 -11.42 30.43 -0.03
CA SER A 91 -12.31 31.21 0.85
C SER A 91 -11.65 32.44 1.47
N ALA A 92 -10.31 32.45 1.62
CA ALA A 92 -9.59 33.65 2.06
C ALA A 92 -9.47 34.71 0.96
N ALA A 93 -9.35 34.29 -0.31
CA ALA A 93 -9.28 35.19 -1.46
C ALA A 93 -10.64 35.83 -1.83
N GLU A 94 -11.77 35.22 -1.46
CA GLU A 94 -13.12 35.77 -1.69
C GLU A 94 -13.56 36.76 -0.59
N ALA A 95 -12.74 36.96 0.45
CA ALA A 95 -13.05 37.79 1.61
C ALA A 95 -12.34 39.16 1.64
N GLU A 96 -11.70 39.59 0.53
CA GLU A 96 -11.23 40.97 0.41
C GLU A 96 -12.42 41.92 0.16
N PRO A 97 -12.66 42.94 1.01
CA PRO A 97 -13.72 43.90 0.78
C PRO A 97 -13.29 44.89 -0.32
N GLU A 98 -14.15 45.12 -1.30
CA GLU A 98 -14.07 46.28 -2.19
C GLU A 98 -14.23 47.56 -1.32
N GLU A 99 -13.16 48.34 -1.19
CA GLU A 99 -13.22 49.75 -0.77
C GLU A 99 -12.93 50.68 -1.96
#